data_AF-A0A3D0HNK0-F1
#
_entry.id   AF-A0A3D0HNK0-F1
#
_cell.length_a   1.000
_cell.length_b   1.000
_cell.length_c   1.000
_cell.angle_alpha   90.00
_cell.angle_beta   90.00
_cell.angle_gamma   90.00
#
_symmetry.space_group_name_H-M   'P 1'
#
loop_
_entity.id
_entity.type
_entity.pdbx_description
1 polymer ?
#
loop_
_entity_poly.entity_id
_entity_poly.type
_entity_poly.pdbx_seq_one_letter_code
_entity_poly.pdbx_strand_id
1 'polypeptide(L)'
;MKKGKFMQKKELQDLLTGALIGLVKACGTNPKTENTDAIVVEGLAMTSPDFPARDLTEADLASFIAKVRDEKFTVSPGCRLCAAPCGNTSDFDIQEIAGEEKEQKMKRELLAFIRTMAVKIWKESESRNAAGETSDSICACDSTCGSVGNGACAAKPEQVFFFYKALSIISYDFTCEELAPVLEEARKAT
;
A
#
# COMPACT_ATOMS: atom_id res chain seq x y z
N MET A 1 17.14 27.72 -13.77
CA MET A 1 15.85 27.27 -13.16
C MET A 1 15.48 25.93 -13.76
N LYS A 2 15.55 24.83 -13.01
CA LYS A 2 15.02 23.53 -13.47
C LYS A 2 13.49 23.66 -13.46
N LYS A 3 12.85 23.56 -14.63
CA LYS A 3 11.40 23.50 -14.75
C LYS A 3 10.88 22.43 -13.77
N GLY A 4 9.90 22.77 -12.94
CA GLY A 4 9.20 21.79 -12.12
C GLY A 4 8.60 20.74 -13.07
N LYS A 5 9.12 19.53 -13.04
CA LYS A 5 8.59 18.42 -13.83
C LYS A 5 7.26 18.05 -13.17
N PHE A 6 6.16 18.32 -13.86
CA PHE A 6 4.84 17.85 -13.45
C PHE A 6 4.88 16.32 -13.59
N MET A 7 4.79 15.62 -12.46
CA MET A 7 4.81 14.15 -12.45
C MET A 7 3.43 13.66 -12.88
N GLN A 8 3.38 12.72 -13.80
CA GLN A 8 2.10 12.17 -14.26
C GLN A 8 1.50 11.28 -13.18
N LYS A 9 0.16 11.21 -13.10
CA LYS A 9 -0.57 10.30 -12.19
C LYS A 9 -0.01 8.87 -12.14
N LYS A 10 0.32 8.29 -13.30
CA LYS A 10 0.92 6.96 -13.40
C LYS A 10 2.30 6.88 -12.71
N GLU A 11 3.16 7.88 -12.92
CA GLU A 11 4.48 7.93 -12.27
C GLU A 11 4.33 8.02 -10.74
N LEU A 12 3.32 8.75 -10.25
CA LEU A 12 3.03 8.81 -8.81
C LEU A 12 2.46 7.49 -8.26
N GLN A 13 1.63 6.77 -9.01
CA GLN A 13 1.16 5.44 -8.62
C GLN A 13 2.31 4.41 -8.56
N ASP A 14 3.27 4.51 -9.48
CA ASP A 14 4.49 3.69 -9.48
C ASP A 14 5.36 4.02 -8.25
N LEU A 15 5.55 5.30 -7.93
CA LEU A 15 6.25 5.74 -6.72
C LEU A 15 5.54 5.29 -5.43
N LEU A 16 4.21 5.36 -5.39
CA LEU A 16 3.42 4.86 -4.26
C LEU A 16 3.57 3.35 -4.08
N THR A 17 3.55 2.59 -5.19
CA THR A 17 3.83 1.14 -5.16
C THR A 17 5.22 0.86 -4.59
N GLY A 18 6.22 1.62 -5.04
CA GLY A 18 7.59 1.54 -4.54
C GLY A 18 7.71 1.81 -3.04
N ALA A 19 7.04 2.86 -2.55
CA ALA A 19 7.01 3.21 -1.13
C ALA A 19 6.34 2.11 -0.28
N LEU A 20 5.24 1.51 -0.77
CA LEU A 20 4.53 0.42 -0.09
C LEU A 20 5.39 -0.84 0.02
N ILE A 21 6.13 -1.21 -1.03
CA ILE A 21 7.09 -2.31 -0.98
C ILE A 21 8.15 -2.03 0.10
N GLY A 22 8.70 -0.82 0.15
CA GLY A 22 9.67 -0.42 1.18
C GLY A 22 9.10 -0.52 2.60
N LEU A 23 7.83 -0.11 2.80
CA LEU A 23 7.14 -0.24 4.09
C LEU A 23 6.97 -1.71 4.48
N VAL A 24 6.47 -2.55 3.58
CA VAL A 24 6.26 -3.98 3.81
C VAL A 24 7.58 -4.69 4.15
N LYS A 25 8.68 -4.36 3.46
CA LYS A 25 10.00 -4.90 3.77
C LYS A 25 10.49 -4.48 5.16
N ALA A 26 10.25 -3.24 5.57
CA ALA A 26 10.57 -2.78 6.92
C ALA A 26 9.82 -3.59 8.00
N CYS A 27 8.57 -3.97 7.72
CA CYS A 27 7.75 -4.81 8.59
C CYS A 27 8.23 -6.27 8.68
N GLY A 28 9.12 -6.72 7.79
CA GLY A 28 9.69 -8.07 7.86
C GLY A 28 10.64 -8.28 9.04
N THR A 29 11.18 -7.20 9.61
CA THR A 29 12.13 -7.23 10.74
C THR A 29 11.70 -6.38 11.92
N ASN A 30 10.63 -5.59 11.77
CA ASN A 30 10.10 -4.71 12.80
C ASN A 30 8.60 -4.95 12.96
N PRO A 31 8.05 -4.80 14.17
CA PRO A 31 6.61 -4.92 14.37
C PRO A 31 5.87 -3.82 13.59
N LYS A 32 4.76 -4.20 12.96
CA LYS A 32 3.81 -3.27 12.36
C LYS A 32 3.16 -2.40 13.44
N THR A 33 2.71 -1.21 13.07
CA THR A 33 1.79 -0.42 13.90
C THR A 33 0.34 -0.85 13.64
N GLU A 34 -0.59 -0.33 14.44
CA GLU A 34 -2.03 -0.51 14.21
C GLU A 34 -2.53 0.12 12.90
N ASN A 35 -1.80 1.10 12.35
CA ASN A 35 -2.17 1.82 11.13
C ASN A 35 -1.60 1.19 9.85
N THR A 36 -0.53 0.38 9.97
CA THR A 36 0.22 -0.11 8.82
C THR A 36 -0.65 -0.89 7.84
N ASP A 37 -1.53 -1.75 8.36
CA ASP A 37 -2.39 -2.59 7.51
C ASP A 37 -3.41 -1.78 6.71
N ALA A 38 -4.02 -0.77 7.33
CA ALA A 38 -4.93 0.15 6.64
C ALA A 38 -4.19 0.95 5.55
N ILE A 39 -2.98 1.44 5.85
CA ILE A 39 -2.13 2.17 4.90
C ILE A 39 -1.76 1.29 3.69
N VAL A 40 -1.41 0.02 3.91
CA VAL A 40 -1.08 -0.91 2.83
C VAL A 40 -2.29 -1.17 1.92
N VAL A 41 -3.45 -1.43 2.50
CA VAL A 41 -4.69 -1.70 1.74
C VAL A 41 -5.11 -0.47 0.93
N GLU A 42 -5.20 0.70 1.57
CA GLU A 42 -5.63 1.95 0.92
C GLU A 42 -4.63 2.39 -0.16
N GLY A 43 -3.33 2.36 0.15
CA GLY A 43 -2.28 2.69 -0.81
C GLY A 43 -2.30 1.78 -2.03
N LEU A 44 -2.44 0.45 -1.84
CA LEU A 44 -2.57 -0.50 -2.95
C LEU A 44 -3.80 -0.19 -3.80
N ALA A 45 -4.94 0.11 -3.19
CA ALA A 45 -6.15 0.48 -3.90
C ALA A 45 -5.93 1.74 -4.76
N MET A 46 -5.31 2.79 -4.22
CA MET A 46 -5.02 4.05 -4.94
C MET A 46 -4.07 3.86 -6.13
N THR A 47 -3.24 2.81 -6.13
CA THR A 47 -2.36 2.47 -7.28
C THR A 47 -3.08 1.70 -8.39
N SER A 48 -4.33 1.26 -8.17
CA SER A 48 -5.11 0.54 -9.16
C SER A 48 -5.66 1.47 -10.25
N PRO A 49 -5.70 1.05 -11.52
CA PRO A 49 -6.46 1.76 -12.55
C PRO A 49 -7.97 1.74 -12.30
N ASP A 50 -8.48 0.74 -11.56
CA ASP A 50 -9.90 0.57 -11.24
C ASP A 50 -10.34 1.32 -9.97
N PHE A 51 -9.39 2.00 -9.31
CA PHE A 51 -9.72 2.91 -8.22
C PHE A 51 -10.64 4.01 -8.75
N PRO A 52 -11.70 4.42 -8.03
CA PRO A 52 -12.60 5.48 -8.48
C PRO A 52 -11.81 6.78 -8.71
N ALA A 53 -11.40 6.97 -9.96
CA ALA A 53 -10.38 7.94 -10.33
C ALA A 53 -10.87 9.38 -10.33
N ARG A 54 -12.19 9.58 -10.22
CA ARG A 54 -12.83 10.90 -10.33
C ARG A 54 -12.38 11.85 -9.22
N ASP A 55 -12.05 11.32 -8.05
CA ASP A 55 -11.69 12.12 -6.86
C ASP A 55 -10.20 12.02 -6.50
N LEU A 56 -9.45 11.12 -7.14
CA LEU A 56 -8.04 10.90 -6.85
C LEU A 56 -7.14 11.81 -7.69
N THR A 57 -6.58 12.84 -7.05
CA THR A 57 -5.64 13.78 -7.66
C THR A 57 -4.18 13.37 -7.49
N GLU A 58 -3.28 14.03 -8.22
CA GLU A 58 -1.83 13.85 -8.06
C GLU A 58 -1.34 14.35 -6.69
N ALA A 59 -2.00 15.36 -6.13
CA ALA A 59 -1.71 15.86 -4.78
C ALA A 59 -2.06 14.81 -3.72
N ASP A 60 -3.17 14.10 -3.89
CA ASP A 60 -3.57 13.01 -2.98
C ASP A 60 -2.55 11.86 -3.02
N LEU A 61 -2.12 11.46 -4.22
CA LEU A 61 -1.05 10.46 -4.37
C LEU A 61 0.26 10.91 -3.72
N ALA A 62 0.68 12.16 -3.95
CA ALA A 62 1.90 12.70 -3.35
C ALA A 62 1.82 12.75 -1.81
N SER A 63 0.67 13.17 -1.28
CA SER A 63 0.38 13.18 0.15
C SER A 63 0.42 11.76 0.73
N PHE A 64 -0.17 10.79 0.03
CA PHE A 64 -0.20 9.41 0.46
C PHE A 64 1.18 8.74 0.41
N ILE A 65 2.00 9.06 -0.57
CA ILE A 65 3.41 8.62 -0.61
C ILE A 65 4.15 9.11 0.65
N ALA A 66 3.95 10.37 1.05
CA ALA A 66 4.53 10.89 2.28
C ALA A 66 4.02 10.12 3.52
N LYS A 67 2.70 9.87 3.60
CA LYS A 67 2.08 9.05 4.67
C LYS A 67 2.74 7.66 4.79
N VAL A 68 2.94 6.96 3.68
CA VAL A 68 3.60 5.64 3.64
C VAL A 68 5.06 5.73 4.13
N ARG A 69 5.78 6.76 3.72
CA ARG A 69 7.18 6.97 4.13
C ARG A 69 7.30 7.31 5.62
N ASP A 70 6.39 8.13 6.15
CA ASP A 70 6.36 8.46 7.57
C ASP A 70 6.02 7.23 8.42
N GLU A 71 5.02 6.44 8.01
CA GLU A 71 4.68 5.17 8.64
C GLU A 71 5.88 4.21 8.66
N LYS A 72 6.63 4.13 7.55
CA LYS A 72 7.85 3.31 7.47
C LYS A 72 8.91 3.75 8.47
N PHE A 73 9.03 5.06 8.74
CA PHE A 73 9.94 5.57 9.76
C PHE A 73 9.42 5.37 11.18
N THR A 74 8.11 5.25 11.39
CA THR A 74 7.55 4.81 12.67
C THR A 74 7.84 3.33 12.91
N VAL A 75 7.67 2.47 11.90
CA VAL A 75 7.99 1.04 11.95
C VAL A 75 9.49 0.80 12.12
N SER A 76 10.34 1.57 11.45
CA SER A 76 11.78 1.42 11.47
C SER A 76 12.52 2.75 11.66
N PRO A 77 12.49 3.32 12.88
CA PRO A 77 13.01 4.66 13.15
C PRO A 77 14.53 4.76 12.97
N GLY A 78 15.27 3.71 13.32
CA GLY A 78 16.73 3.68 13.19
C GLY A 78 17.23 3.71 11.75
N CYS A 79 16.42 3.28 10.78
CA CYS A 79 16.84 3.19 9.38
C CYS A 79 16.92 4.55 8.69
N ARG A 80 16.21 5.57 9.16
CA ARG A 80 16.24 6.93 8.56
C ARG A 80 17.59 7.62 8.71
N LEU A 81 18.30 7.35 9.81
CA LEU A 81 19.58 7.95 10.16
C LEU A 81 20.73 6.93 10.10
N CYS A 82 20.46 5.74 9.54
CA CYS A 82 21.45 4.67 9.50
C CYS A 82 22.63 5.09 8.62
N ALA A 83 23.83 5.08 9.21
CA ALA A 83 25.08 5.37 8.50
C ALA A 83 25.47 4.29 7.48
N ALA A 84 24.82 3.11 7.53
CA ALA A 84 25.03 1.98 6.63
C ALA A 84 23.68 1.51 6.04
N PRO A 85 23.11 2.23 5.07
CA PRO A 85 21.81 1.88 4.49
C PRO A 85 21.89 0.52 3.77
N CYS A 86 21.02 -0.42 4.17
CA CYS A 86 20.97 -1.77 3.61
C CYS A 86 19.91 -1.95 2.50
N GLY A 87 19.13 -0.91 2.20
CA GLY A 87 18.08 -0.93 1.18
C GLY A 87 16.72 -1.49 1.62
N ASN A 88 16.61 -2.10 2.81
CA ASN A 88 15.34 -2.69 3.28
C ASN A 88 14.23 -1.68 3.57
N THR A 89 14.60 -0.41 3.80
CA THR A 89 13.66 0.69 4.02
C THR A 89 13.68 1.72 2.90
N SER A 90 14.40 1.46 1.80
CA SER A 90 14.35 2.29 0.61
C SER A 90 13.02 2.10 -0.11
N ASP A 91 12.55 3.13 -0.81
CA ASP A 91 11.46 2.93 -1.76
C ASP A 91 11.97 2.04 -2.91
N PHE A 92 11.17 1.08 -3.32
CA PHE A 92 11.50 0.20 -4.43
C PHE A 92 11.26 0.91 -5.76
N ASP A 93 12.19 0.81 -6.71
CA ASP A 93 11.95 1.28 -8.07
C ASP A 93 11.22 0.18 -8.87
N ILE A 94 9.96 0.44 -9.25
CA ILE A 94 9.16 -0.52 -10.02
C ILE A 94 9.73 -0.80 -11.42
N GLN A 95 10.60 0.07 -11.93
CA GLN A 95 11.30 -0.16 -13.19
C GLN A 95 12.45 -1.17 -13.03
N GLU A 96 12.89 -1.44 -11.80
CA GLU A 96 13.98 -2.36 -11.47
C GLU A 96 13.47 -3.75 -10.99
N ILE A 97 12.25 -4.14 -11.38
CA ILE A 97 11.76 -5.51 -11.09
C ILE A 97 12.74 -6.54 -11.67
N ALA A 98 13.36 -7.32 -10.78
CA ALA A 98 14.33 -8.35 -11.12
C ALA A 98 13.71 -9.56 -11.86
N GLY A 99 14.54 -10.28 -12.61
CA GLY A 99 14.19 -11.47 -13.39
C GLY A 99 14.18 -11.21 -14.91
N GLU A 100 13.97 -12.26 -15.70
CA GLU A 100 13.81 -12.15 -17.15
C GLU A 100 12.40 -11.64 -17.51
N GLU A 101 12.12 -11.47 -18.81
CA GLU A 101 10.86 -10.91 -19.29
C GLU A 101 9.63 -11.65 -18.72
N LYS A 102 9.73 -12.97 -18.58
CA LYS A 102 8.64 -13.82 -18.09
C LYS A 102 8.38 -13.63 -16.59
N GLU A 103 9.41 -13.64 -15.76
CA GLU A 103 9.31 -13.38 -14.31
C GLU A 103 8.78 -11.97 -14.06
N GLN A 104 9.30 -10.98 -14.78
CA GLN A 104 8.83 -9.61 -14.65
C GLN A 104 7.35 -9.47 -15.05
N LYS A 105 6.91 -10.17 -16.10
CA LYS A 105 5.50 -10.22 -16.50
C LYS A 105 4.64 -10.84 -15.40
N MET A 106 5.04 -11.97 -14.83
CA MET A 106 4.32 -12.61 -13.74
C MET A 106 4.24 -11.69 -12.50
N LYS A 107 5.31 -11.00 -12.13
CA LYS A 107 5.30 -10.03 -11.02
C LYS A 107 4.35 -8.86 -11.27
N ARG A 108 4.28 -8.37 -12.52
CA ARG A 108 3.31 -7.33 -12.92
C ARG A 108 1.85 -7.84 -12.89
N GLU A 109 1.61 -9.09 -13.27
CA GLU A 109 0.30 -9.74 -13.13
C GLU A 109 -0.09 -9.91 -11.66
N LEU A 110 0.84 -10.35 -10.79
CA LEU A 110 0.63 -10.43 -9.35
C LEU A 110 0.24 -9.07 -8.76
N LEU A 111 0.97 -8.01 -9.14
CA LEU A 111 0.69 -6.64 -8.73
C LEU A 111 -0.72 -6.19 -9.16
N ALA A 112 -1.15 -6.54 -10.38
CA ALA A 112 -2.49 -6.24 -10.85
C ALA A 112 -3.57 -6.96 -10.00
N PHE A 113 -3.38 -8.25 -9.70
CA PHE A 113 -4.32 -9.00 -8.87
C PHE A 113 -4.47 -8.41 -7.45
N ILE A 114 -3.36 -8.11 -6.77
CA ILE A 114 -3.43 -7.54 -5.41
C ILE A 114 -4.03 -6.13 -5.39
N ARG A 115 -3.82 -5.33 -6.45
CA ARG A 115 -4.49 -4.03 -6.63
C ARG A 115 -6.00 -4.19 -6.74
N THR A 116 -6.48 -5.14 -7.54
CA THR A 116 -7.91 -5.44 -7.68
C THR A 116 -8.52 -5.88 -6.35
N MET A 117 -7.84 -6.77 -5.61
CA MET A 117 -8.29 -7.18 -4.27
C MET A 117 -8.39 -5.99 -3.31
N ALA A 118 -7.36 -5.14 -3.29
CA ALA A 118 -7.32 -3.95 -2.44
C ALA A 118 -8.48 -2.99 -2.73
N VAL A 119 -8.81 -2.76 -4.01
CA VAL A 119 -9.98 -1.93 -4.40
C VAL A 119 -11.29 -2.51 -3.87
N LYS A 120 -11.48 -3.84 -3.92
CA LYS A 120 -12.69 -4.48 -3.38
C LYS A 120 -12.83 -4.24 -1.88
N ILE A 121 -11.75 -4.49 -1.14
CA ILE A 121 -11.69 -4.27 0.32
C ILE A 121 -11.93 -2.80 0.66
N TRP A 122 -11.32 -1.88 -0.09
CA TRP A 122 -11.47 -0.45 0.13
C TRP A 122 -12.92 0.02 -0.11
N LYS A 123 -13.59 -0.47 -1.17
CA LYS A 123 -15.01 -0.16 -1.43
C LYS A 123 -15.94 -0.66 -0.32
N GLU A 124 -15.65 -1.82 0.25
CA GLU A 124 -16.39 -2.36 1.40
C GLU A 124 -16.18 -1.51 2.66
N SER A 125 -14.97 -0.99 2.90
CA SER A 125 -14.76 -0.04 4.00
C SER A 125 -15.48 1.29 3.79
N GLU A 126 -15.44 1.84 2.56
CA GLU A 126 -16.09 3.10 2.21
C GLU A 126 -17.61 3.00 2.41
N SER A 127 -18.22 1.90 1.95
CA SER A 127 -19.67 1.68 2.08
C SER A 127 -20.11 1.54 3.54
N ARG A 128 -19.25 1.01 4.41
CA ARG A 128 -19.52 0.96 5.87
C ARG A 128 -19.42 2.33 6.52
N ASN A 129 -18.44 3.15 6.10
CA ASN A 129 -18.30 4.51 6.60
C ASN A 129 -19.51 5.38 6.21
N ALA A 130 -19.97 5.28 4.96
CA ALA A 130 -21.16 5.98 4.49
C ALA A 130 -22.46 5.53 5.20
N ALA A 131 -22.55 4.27 5.63
CA ALA A 131 -23.70 3.76 6.40
C ALA A 131 -23.65 4.13 7.90
N GLY A 132 -22.48 4.52 8.43
CA GLY A 132 -22.29 4.93 9.82
C GLY A 132 -22.70 6.38 10.12
N GLU A 133 -22.95 7.20 9.09
CA GLU A 133 -23.33 8.61 9.24
C GLU A 133 -24.83 8.84 9.52
N THR A 134 -25.65 7.79 9.66
CA THR A 134 -27.10 7.91 10.00
C THR A 134 -27.45 7.61 11.45
N SER A 135 -26.55 7.82 12.40
CA SER A 135 -26.90 7.86 13.83
C SER A 135 -26.46 9.18 14.45
N ASP A 136 -27.30 10.20 14.22
CA ASP A 136 -27.40 11.33 15.13
C ASP A 136 -27.75 10.79 16.53
N SER A 137 -26.76 10.77 17.40
CA SER A 137 -27.00 10.81 18.83
C SER A 137 -26.38 12.08 19.37
N ILE A 138 -27.24 13.08 19.53
CA ILE A 138 -26.99 14.26 20.36
C ILE A 138 -26.63 13.74 21.75
N CYS A 139 -25.37 13.87 22.16
CA CYS A 139 -25.01 13.88 23.56
C CYS A 139 -24.07 15.06 23.81
N ALA A 140 -24.59 16.05 24.52
CA ALA A 140 -23.82 17.16 25.03
C ALA A 140 -23.09 16.73 26.31
N CYS A 141 -21.76 16.66 26.27
CA CYS A 141 -20.90 17.04 27.40
C CYS A 141 -19.43 17.23 26.99
N ASP A 142 -18.98 18.47 27.18
CA ASP A 142 -17.69 18.95 27.70
C ASP A 142 -16.37 18.17 27.45
N SER A 143 -15.47 18.85 26.70
CA SER A 143 -14.00 18.85 26.81
C SER A 143 -13.21 17.53 26.91
N THR A 144 -12.49 17.22 25.82
CA THR A 144 -11.06 16.79 25.73
C THR A 144 -10.81 15.56 24.83
N CYS A 145 -9.79 15.72 23.97
CA CYS A 145 -9.11 14.77 23.07
C CYS A 145 -9.84 14.34 21.79
N GLY A 146 -9.33 14.85 20.66
CA GLY A 146 -9.71 14.41 19.33
C GLY A 146 -9.31 12.97 19.11
N SER A 147 -10.31 12.13 18.86
CA SER A 147 -10.12 10.79 18.32
C SER A 147 -10.62 10.83 16.88
N VAL A 148 -9.69 10.96 15.94
CA VAL A 148 -9.99 10.72 14.52
C VAL A 148 -10.34 9.23 14.43
N GLY A 149 -11.53 8.92 13.93
CA GLY A 149 -12.11 7.59 14.00
C GLY A 149 -11.17 6.50 13.49
N ASN A 150 -10.90 5.52 14.36
CA ASN A 150 -10.26 4.26 14.00
C ASN A 150 -11.16 3.48 13.04
N GLY A 151 -10.95 3.68 11.73
CA GLY A 151 -11.52 2.81 10.70
C GLY A 151 -10.80 1.47 10.70
N ALA A 152 -11.29 0.50 11.47
CA ALA A 152 -10.83 -0.88 11.37
C ALA A 152 -11.00 -1.36 9.92
N CYS A 153 -9.88 -1.68 9.27
CA CYS A 153 -9.85 -2.15 7.89
C CYS A 153 -10.82 -3.34 7.74
N ALA A 154 -11.72 -3.29 6.73
CA ALA A 154 -12.65 -4.39 6.42
C ALA A 154 -11.93 -5.69 6.03
N ALA A 155 -10.63 -5.57 5.75
CA ALA A 155 -9.78 -6.63 5.26
C ALA A 155 -9.71 -7.80 6.24
N LYS A 156 -9.93 -9.01 5.75
CA LYS A 156 -9.62 -10.22 6.52
C LYS A 156 -8.10 -10.26 6.76
N PRO A 157 -7.62 -10.63 7.96
CA PRO A 157 -6.18 -10.68 8.26
C PRO A 157 -5.37 -11.50 7.24
N GLU A 158 -5.96 -12.56 6.69
CA GLU A 158 -5.36 -13.41 5.65
C GLU A 158 -5.10 -12.65 4.34
N GLN A 159 -6.02 -11.80 3.90
CA GLN A 159 -5.86 -11.00 2.68
C GLN A 159 -4.79 -9.94 2.86
N VAL A 160 -4.77 -9.30 4.03
CA VAL A 160 -3.72 -8.35 4.38
C VAL A 160 -2.37 -9.06 4.37
N PHE A 161 -2.25 -10.19 5.05
CA PHE A 161 -1.03 -10.99 5.06
C PHE A 161 -0.56 -11.37 3.64
N PHE A 162 -1.50 -11.72 2.75
CA PHE A 162 -1.20 -11.99 1.35
C PHE A 162 -0.59 -10.78 0.62
N PHE A 163 -1.05 -9.56 0.90
CA PHE A 163 -0.45 -8.34 0.34
C PHE A 163 1.01 -8.15 0.74
N TYR A 164 1.36 -8.40 2.01
CA TYR A 164 2.76 -8.32 2.48
C TYR A 164 3.64 -9.35 1.78
N LYS A 165 3.15 -10.59 1.66
CA LYS A 165 3.84 -11.66 0.93
C LYS A 165 4.06 -11.28 -0.54
N ALA A 166 3.01 -10.85 -1.24
CA ALA A 166 3.07 -10.51 -2.65
C ALA A 166 3.98 -9.31 -2.94
N LEU A 167 3.89 -8.23 -2.17
CA LEU A 167 4.75 -7.04 -2.31
C LEU A 167 6.22 -7.37 -2.03
N SER A 168 6.49 -8.24 -1.05
CA SER A 168 7.85 -8.73 -0.81
C SER A 168 8.37 -9.51 -2.02
N ILE A 169 7.58 -10.43 -2.57
CA ILE A 169 7.94 -11.25 -3.74
C ILE A 169 8.27 -10.40 -4.96
N ILE A 170 7.50 -9.33 -5.22
CA ILE A 170 7.77 -8.41 -6.33
C ILE A 170 9.18 -7.79 -6.22
N SER A 171 9.67 -7.58 -5.00
CA SER A 171 10.95 -6.89 -4.72
C SER A 171 12.20 -7.76 -4.76
N TYR A 172 12.06 -9.09 -4.75
CA TYR A 172 13.19 -10.03 -4.75
C TYR A 172 13.30 -10.73 -6.10
N ASP A 173 14.44 -11.37 -6.33
CA ASP A 173 14.64 -12.24 -7.48
C ASP A 173 13.98 -13.60 -7.20
N PHE A 174 13.04 -13.98 -8.06
CA PHE A 174 12.18 -15.17 -7.91
C PHE A 174 11.98 -15.77 -9.30
N THR A 175 12.07 -17.09 -9.42
CA THR A 175 11.89 -17.79 -10.70
C THR A 175 10.42 -17.98 -11.05
N CYS A 176 10.13 -18.34 -12.31
CA CYS A 176 8.78 -18.70 -12.74
C CYS A 176 8.12 -19.78 -11.86
N GLU A 177 8.88 -20.80 -11.46
CA GLU A 177 8.40 -21.92 -10.65
C GLU A 177 7.97 -21.47 -9.25
N GLU A 178 8.69 -20.50 -8.68
CA GLU A 178 8.39 -19.94 -7.36
C GLU A 178 7.22 -18.95 -7.41
N LEU A 179 7.07 -18.22 -8.53
CA LEU A 179 5.98 -17.25 -8.72
C LEU A 179 4.65 -17.94 -9.04
N ALA A 180 4.66 -19.06 -9.77
CA ALA A 180 3.46 -19.76 -10.22
C ALA A 180 2.43 -20.06 -9.11
N PRO A 181 2.78 -20.67 -7.96
CA PRO A 181 1.80 -20.96 -6.91
C PRO A 181 1.18 -19.70 -6.30
N VAL A 182 1.96 -18.61 -6.20
CA VAL A 182 1.51 -17.34 -5.64
C VAL A 182 0.57 -16.63 -6.60
N LEU A 183 0.84 -16.72 -7.91
CA LEU A 183 -0.06 -16.21 -8.95
C LEU A 183 -1.41 -16.93 -8.93
N GLU A 184 -1.39 -18.27 -8.80
CA GLU A 184 -2.61 -19.06 -8.72
C GLU A 184 -3.41 -18.77 -7.44
N GLU A 185 -2.73 -18.51 -6.31
CA GLU A 185 -3.36 -18.03 -5.08
C GLU A 185 -4.03 -16.67 -5.30
N ALA A 186 -3.32 -15.71 -5.91
CA ALA A 186 -3.86 -14.38 -6.23
C ALA A 186 -5.10 -14.47 -7.13
N ARG A 187 -5.03 -15.29 -8.18
CA ARG A 187 -6.11 -15.48 -9.16
C ARG A 187 -7.38 -16.06 -8.54
N LYS A 188 -7.26 -16.91 -7.52
CA LYS A 188 -8.41 -17.47 -6.79
C LYS A 188 -9.03 -16.47 -5.82
N ALA A 189 -8.25 -15.51 -5.36
CA ALA A 189 -8.68 -14.50 -4.38
C ALA A 189 -9.31 -13.26 -5.03
N THR A 190 -9.12 -13.07 -6.34
CA THR A 190 -9.73 -12.02 -7.16
C THR A 190 -11.02 -12.46 -7.80
#